data_AF-A0A0C9Y355-F1
#
_entry.id   AF-A0A0C9Y355-F1
#
_cell.length_a   1.000
_cell.length_b   1.000
_cell.length_c   1.000
_cell.angle_alpha   90.00
_cell.angle_beta   90.00
_cell.angle_gamma   90.00
#
_symmetry.space_group_name_H-M   'P 1'
#
loop_
_entity.id
_entity.type
_entity.pdbx_description
1 polymer ?
#
loop_
_entity_poly.entity_id
_entity_poly.type
_entity_poly.pdbx_seq_one_letter_code
_entity_poly.pdbx_strand_id
1 'polypeptide(L)'
;MNTINKSTGFTPFQLRMGRSPHIIPPLVPAKFSATVTDVDAWHVIRKLEMDVFEAQDNLLKAKLSQAVQANKHRTLQFPFTVGSRVRLSTLHRRK
;
A
#
# COMPACT_ATOMS: atom_id res chain seq x y z
N MET A 1 -9.22 -6.32 -4.91
CA MET A 1 -8.74 -5.44 -3.82
C MET A 1 -8.14 -6.23 -2.64
N ASN A 2 -7.71 -7.50 -2.84
CA ASN A 2 -7.26 -8.39 -1.77
C ASN A 2 -5.74 -8.67 -1.80
N THR A 3 -4.99 -8.02 -2.68
CA THR A 3 -3.53 -8.14 -2.71
C THR A 3 -2.93 -7.16 -1.71
N ILE A 4 -1.97 -7.63 -0.90
CA ILE A 4 -1.23 -6.79 0.03
C ILE A 4 -0.37 -5.80 -0.77
N ASN A 5 -0.49 -4.52 -0.45
CA ASN A 5 0.39 -3.50 -1.02
C ASN A 5 1.73 -3.50 -0.27
N LYS A 6 2.83 -3.69 -1.00
CA LYS A 6 4.19 -3.72 -0.44
C LYS A 6 4.58 -2.44 0.31
N SER A 7 4.02 -1.29 -0.04
CA SER A 7 4.36 0.00 0.57
C SER A 7 3.57 0.28 1.85
N THR A 8 2.41 -0.36 2.05
CA THR A 8 1.58 -0.15 3.26
C THR A 8 1.62 -1.36 4.18
N GLY A 9 1.88 -2.57 3.68
CA GLY A 9 1.74 -3.82 4.43
C GLY A 9 0.30 -4.36 4.51
N PHE A 10 -0.68 -3.59 4.04
CA PHE A 10 -2.10 -3.91 4.11
C PHE A 10 -2.74 -4.06 2.73
N THR A 11 -3.87 -4.78 2.68
CA THR A 11 -4.73 -4.76 1.49
C THR A 11 -5.50 -3.43 1.43
N PRO A 12 -5.82 -2.90 0.24
CA PRO A 12 -6.65 -1.70 0.16
C PRO A 12 -8.05 -1.91 0.75
N PHE A 13 -8.56 -3.14 0.77
CA PHE A 13 -9.82 -3.47 1.43
C PHE A 13 -9.72 -3.27 2.95
N GLN A 14 -8.65 -3.76 3.59
CA GLN A 14 -8.43 -3.58 5.02
C GLN A 14 -8.32 -2.11 5.40
N LEU A 15 -7.57 -1.32 4.64
CA LEU A 15 -7.44 0.12 4.90
C LEU A 15 -8.79 0.87 4.76
N ARG A 16 -9.66 0.42 3.85
CA ARG A 16 -10.97 1.04 3.63
C ARG A 16 -12.03 0.59 4.62
N MET A 17 -12.05 -0.70 4.95
CA MET A 17 -13.15 -1.34 5.69
C MET A 17 -12.79 -1.67 7.13
N GLY A 18 -11.53 -1.48 7.55
CA GLY A 18 -11.06 -1.82 8.88
C GLY A 18 -11.19 -3.31 9.21
N ARG A 19 -11.20 -4.20 8.22
CA ARG A 19 -11.28 -5.64 8.47
C ARG A 19 -10.70 -6.43 7.31
N SER A 20 -10.31 -7.67 7.58
CA SER A 20 -9.93 -8.59 6.51
C SER A 20 -11.13 -8.86 5.60
N PRO A 21 -10.91 -8.92 4.27
CA PRO A 21 -11.95 -9.33 3.35
C PRO A 21 -12.33 -10.77 3.66
N HIS A 22 -13.59 -10.98 4.06
CA HIS A 22 -14.16 -12.31 4.16
C HIS A 22 -14.54 -12.75 2.74
N ILE A 23 -13.63 -13.46 2.10
CA ILE A 23 -13.97 -14.25 0.91
C ILE A 23 -14.94 -15.32 1.40
N ILE A 24 -16.08 -15.47 0.73
CA ILE A 24 -17.10 -16.48 1.07
C ILE A 24 -16.36 -17.80 1.37
N PRO A 25 -16.45 -18.33 2.60
CA PRO A 25 -15.81 -19.59 2.93
C PRO A 25 -16.31 -20.66 1.97
N PRO A 26 -15.48 -21.66 1.59
CA PRO A 26 -15.99 -22.81 0.86
C PRO A 26 -17.21 -23.37 1.60
N LEU A 27 -18.25 -23.77 0.85
CA LEU A 27 -19.53 -24.28 1.36
C LEU A 27 -19.34 -25.63 2.06
N VAL A 28 -18.59 -25.63 3.16
CA VAL A 28 -18.31 -26.76 4.02
C VAL A 28 -19.28 -26.66 5.20
N PRO A 29 -19.92 -27.75 5.63
CA PRO A 29 -20.80 -27.73 6.80
C PRO A 29 -20.07 -27.14 8.01
N ALA A 30 -20.65 -26.09 8.59
CA ALA A 30 -20.07 -25.41 9.73
C ALA A 30 -19.97 -26.38 10.92
N LYS A 31 -18.79 -26.56 11.50
CA LYS A 31 -18.64 -27.22 12.80
C LYS A 31 -19.28 -26.30 13.84
N PHE A 32 -20.37 -26.74 14.48
CA PHE A 32 -21.20 -26.00 15.44
C PHE A 32 -20.52 -25.67 16.79
N SER A 33 -19.24 -25.28 16.79
CA SER A 33 -18.50 -24.93 18.02
C SER A 33 -17.74 -23.60 17.87
N ALA A 34 -18.29 -22.65 17.12
CA ALA A 34 -17.85 -21.26 17.25
C ALA A 34 -18.62 -20.67 18.43
N THR A 35 -18.01 -20.70 19.63
CA THR A 35 -18.45 -19.82 20.71
C THR A 35 -18.29 -18.40 20.21
N VAL A 36 -19.39 -17.63 20.23
CA VAL A 36 -19.34 -16.19 19.98
C VAL A 36 -18.53 -15.61 21.12
N THR A 37 -17.22 -15.46 20.93
CA THR A 37 -16.40 -14.63 21.80
C THR A 37 -16.94 -13.23 21.63
N ASP A 38 -17.53 -12.65 22.68
CA ASP A 38 -17.89 -11.23 22.69
C ASP A 38 -16.61 -10.43 22.40
N VAL A 39 -16.49 -9.95 21.16
CA VAL A 39 -15.38 -9.12 20.77
C VAL A 39 -15.68 -7.73 21.29
N ASP A 40 -14.91 -7.29 22.29
CA ASP A 40 -15.02 -5.94 22.83
C ASP A 40 -14.80 -4.91 21.71
N ALA A 41 -15.84 -4.12 21.43
CA ALA A 41 -15.83 -3.10 20.39
C ALA A 41 -14.68 -2.09 20.61
N TRP A 42 -14.33 -1.81 21.88
CA TRP A 42 -13.22 -0.93 22.20
C TRP A 42 -11.88 -1.49 21.72
N HIS A 43 -11.65 -2.79 21.92
CA HIS A 43 -10.44 -3.46 21.45
C HIS A 43 -10.33 -3.44 19.92
N VAL A 44 -11.45 -3.61 19.22
CA VAL A 44 -11.48 -3.52 17.74
C VAL A 44 -11.10 -2.12 17.28
N ILE A 45 -11.72 -1.08 17.84
CA ILE A 45 -11.42 0.30 17.47
C ILE A 45 -9.93 0.61 17.70
N ARG A 46 -9.38 0.23 18.86
CA ARG A 46 -7.96 0.42 19.16
C ARG A 46 -7.03 -0.28 18.16
N LYS A 47 -7.38 -1.49 17.76
CA LYS A 47 -6.63 -2.22 16.75
C LYS A 47 -6.65 -1.50 15.40
N LEU A 48 -7.78 -0.92 15.00
CA LEU A 48 -7.87 -0.17 13.75
C LEU A 48 -7.03 1.11 13.76
N GLU A 49 -7.03 1.83 14.88
CA GLU A 49 -6.16 2.99 15.05
C GLU A 49 -4.69 2.60 14.90
N MET A 50 -4.28 1.50 15.54
CA MET A 50 -2.93 0.98 15.47
C MET A 50 -2.54 0.53 14.05
N ASP A 51 -3.42 -0.19 13.35
CA ASP A 51 -3.20 -0.62 11.96
C ASP A 51 -3.02 0.59 11.02
N VAL A 52 -3.76 1.68 11.26
CA VAL A 52 -3.61 2.94 10.49
C VAL A 52 -2.27 3.59 10.76
N PHE A 53 -1.81 3.66 12.02
CA PHE A 53 -0.49 4.20 12.35
C PHE A 53 0.62 3.37 11.71
N GLU A 54 0.55 2.04 11.77
CA GLU A 54 1.51 1.16 11.13
C GLU A 54 1.54 1.36 9.60
N ALA A 55 0.37 1.51 8.96
CA ALA A 55 0.29 1.77 7.54
C ALA A 55 0.96 3.11 7.16
N GLN A 56 0.83 4.14 8.00
CA GLN A 56 1.48 5.45 7.79
C GLN A 56 3.00 5.35 7.93
N ASP A 57 3.51 4.64 8.94
CA ASP A 57 4.94 4.42 9.13
C ASP A 57 5.55 3.63 7.98
N ASN A 58 4.86 2.57 7.53
CA ASN A 58 5.27 1.80 6.35
C ASN A 58 5.34 2.67 5.09
N LEU A 59 4.37 3.56 4.88
CA LEU A 59 4.39 4.51 3.77
C LEU A 59 5.54 5.50 3.87
N LEU A 60 5.84 6.00 5.07
CA LEU A 60 6.97 6.91 5.29
C LEU A 60 8.29 6.22 4.93
N LYS A 61 8.49 4.99 5.44
CA LYS A 61 9.65 4.15 5.12
C LYS A 61 9.77 3.88 3.62
N ALA A 62 8.67 3.53 2.97
CA ALA A 62 8.64 3.27 1.53
C ALA A 62 9.03 4.52 0.73
N LYS A 63 8.48 5.68 1.07
CA LYS A 63 8.83 6.97 0.42
C LYS A 63 10.31 7.30 0.58
N LEU A 64 10.87 7.13 1.77
CA LEU A 64 12.28 7.39 2.02
C LEU A 64 13.17 6.45 1.20
N SER A 65 12.86 5.15 1.18
CA SER A 65 13.58 4.18 0.35
C SER A 65 13.51 4.54 -1.14
N GLN A 66 12.32 4.88 -1.65
CA GLN A 66 12.14 5.33 -3.03
C GLN A 66 12.95 6.59 -3.33
N ALA A 67 12.94 7.58 -2.45
CA ALA A 67 13.70 8.81 -2.60
C ALA A 67 15.22 8.53 -2.64
N VAL A 68 15.73 7.70 -1.73
CA VAL A 68 17.15 7.30 -1.72
C VAL A 68 17.53 6.61 -3.03
N GLN A 69 16.75 5.63 -3.48
CA GLN A 69 17.07 4.91 -4.73
C GLN A 69 16.95 5.81 -5.96
N ALA A 70 15.95 6.69 -6.02
CA ALA A 70 15.81 7.66 -7.11
C ALA A 70 16.97 8.65 -7.13
N ASN A 71 17.41 9.13 -5.96
CA ASN A 71 18.48 10.10 -5.84
C ASN A 71 19.86 9.54 -6.20
N LYS A 72 20.09 8.22 -6.09
CA LYS A 72 21.36 7.60 -6.53
C LYS A 72 21.69 7.88 -8.00
N HIS A 73 20.68 8.01 -8.85
CA HIS A 73 20.85 8.17 -10.29
C HIS A 73 20.51 9.58 -10.79
N ARG A 74 19.98 10.45 -9.93
CA ARG A 74 19.66 11.84 -10.29
C ARG A 74 20.90 12.71 -10.13
N THR A 75 21.38 13.28 -11.22
CA THR A 75 22.43 14.29 -11.20
C THR A 75 21.81 15.69 -11.14
N LEU A 76 22.35 16.56 -10.29
CA LEU A 76 21.99 17.99 -10.30
C LEU A 76 22.58 18.72 -11.50
N GLN A 77 23.64 18.16 -12.09
CA GLN A 77 24.21 18.58 -13.35
C GLN A 77 23.36 18.00 -14.48
N PHE A 78 22.60 18.85 -15.15
CA PHE A 78 21.85 18.48 -16.35
C PHE A 78 22.81 18.58 -17.55
N PRO A 79 22.97 17.53 -18.37
CA PRO A 79 24.00 17.50 -19.41
C PRO A 79 23.67 18.37 -20.63
N PHE A 80 22.62 19.19 -20.56
CA PHE A 80 22.14 20.00 -21.68
C PHE A 80 22.28 21.48 -21.35
N THR A 81 22.85 22.21 -22.31
CA THR A 81 22.96 23.67 -22.25
C THR A 81 21.80 24.33 -22.97
N VAL A 82 21.51 25.58 -22.64
CA VAL A 82 20.52 26.40 -23.36
C VAL A 82 20.91 26.46 -24.84
N GLY A 83 19.99 26.11 -25.73
CA GLY A 83 20.23 26.01 -27.18
C GLY A 83 20.59 24.60 -27.68
N SER A 84 20.82 23.63 -26.79
CA SER A 84 21.02 22.23 -27.17
C SER A 84 19.79 21.64 -27.86
N ARG A 85 19.99 20.97 -28.99
CA ARG A 85 18.92 20.20 -29.66
C ARG A 85 18.88 18.79 -29.07
N VAL A 86 17.76 18.43 -28.47
CA VAL A 86 17.54 17.09 -27.89
C VAL A 86 16.45 16.34 -28.64
N ARG A 87 16.62 15.03 -28.79
CA ARG A 87 15.60 14.16 -29.38
C ARG A 87 14.60 13.74 -28.32
N LEU A 88 13.32 13.97 -28.60
CA LEU A 88 12.22 13.56 -27.72
C LEU A 88 11.77 12.16 -28.12
N SER A 89 11.86 11.19 -27.19
CA SER A 89 11.35 9.84 -27.43
C SER A 89 9.82 9.87 -27.40
N THR A 90 9.19 9.53 -28.53
CA THR A 90 7.74 9.47 -28.68
C THR A 90 7.18 8.04 -28.54
N LEU A 91 8.03 7.07 -28.19
CA LEU A 91 7.70 5.64 -28.18
C LEU A 91 6.43 5.29 -27.36
N HIS A 92 6.20 5.98 -26.23
CA HIS A 92 5.05 5.77 -25.37
C HIS A 92 4.02 6.91 -25.41
N ARG A 93 4.12 7.82 -26.39
CA ARG A 93 3.17 8.93 -26.52
C ARG A 93 1.82 8.36 -26.95
N ARG A 94 0.83 8.39 -26.06
CA ARG A 94 -0.56 8.04 -26.39
C ARG A 94 -1.11 9.12 -27.33
N LYS A 95 -1.79 8.68 -28.41
CA LYS A 95 -2.49 9.56 -29.35
C LYS A 95 -3.63 10.30 -28.65
#